data_AF-A0A4R8MJX3-F1
#
_entry.id   AF-A0A4R8MJX3-F1
#
_cell.length_a   1.000
_cell.length_b   1.000
_cell.length_c   1.000
_cell.angle_alpha   90.00
_cell.angle_beta   90.00
_cell.angle_gamma   90.00
#
_symmetry.space_group_name_H-M   'P 1'
#
loop_
_entity.id
_entity.type
_entity.pdbx_description
1 polymer ?
#
loop_
_entity_poly.entity_id
_entity_poly.type
_entity_poly.pdbx_seq_one_letter_code
_entity_poly.pdbx_strand_id
1 'polypeptide(L)'
;MKLSKNPIWTTDSQRETIIQKQIHALRKEIVDWVSRESSLTEDKKEIIIRTNTSENFFEYSVLNRRDVSAIDSRLKFISLSSERLEKLYELQPTRTTFQKQTFLIRKAIVYLDTMLLIAQRMSSIAKSEAMREFKDLQLEVATLIDEVDRIASFAEYNNIRLFEGHFARNSRVASMWFINETNGELFRVYLGTMTAKSLGLTSSDGNPETLSSPVLFQKKMDEAINKIIEERNRLQSVLN
;
A
#
# COMPACT_ATOMS: atom_id res chain seq x y z
N MET A 1 23.25 9.40 16.24
CA MET A 1 23.33 7.93 16.10
C MET A 1 23.90 7.61 14.72
N LYS A 2 25.17 7.20 14.62
CA LYS A 2 25.80 6.86 13.34
C LYS A 2 25.32 5.45 12.93
N LEU A 3 24.55 5.36 11.85
CA LEU A 3 24.22 4.08 11.23
C LEU A 3 25.53 3.45 10.74
N SER A 4 25.85 2.24 11.19
CA SER A 4 26.94 1.47 10.60
C SER A 4 26.59 1.22 9.14
N LYS A 5 27.39 1.76 8.21
CA LYS A 5 27.24 1.49 6.79
C LYS A 5 27.59 0.03 6.55
N ASN A 6 26.60 -0.84 6.61
CA ASN A 6 26.74 -2.21 6.13
C ASN A 6 26.78 -2.14 4.59
N PRO A 7 27.84 -2.60 3.91
CA PRO A 7 28.00 -2.44 2.46
C PRO A 7 26.94 -3.17 1.62
N ILE A 8 26.16 -4.05 2.25
CA ILE A 8 25.06 -4.80 1.63
C ILE A 8 23.76 -3.97 1.59
N TRP A 9 23.59 -3.00 2.50
CA TRP A 9 22.34 -2.26 2.66
C TRP A 9 22.34 -0.97 1.85
N THR A 10 21.39 -0.83 0.94
CA THR A 10 21.12 0.45 0.26
C THR A 10 20.48 1.43 1.24
N THR A 11 20.61 2.74 0.98
CA THR A 11 19.97 3.77 1.80
C THR A 11 18.46 3.60 1.88
N ASP A 12 17.84 3.14 0.80
CA ASP A 12 16.40 2.93 0.74
C ASP A 12 15.97 1.68 1.52
N SER A 13 16.73 0.57 1.43
CA SER A 13 16.53 -0.60 2.29
C SER A 13 16.55 -0.20 3.77
N GLN A 14 17.57 0.56 4.20
CA GLN A 14 17.66 1.03 5.59
C GLN A 14 16.47 1.90 6.01
N ARG A 15 15.96 2.74 5.10
CA ARG A 15 14.78 3.59 5.35
C ARG A 15 13.52 2.73 5.51
N GLU A 16 13.34 1.69 4.70
CA GLU A 16 12.24 0.73 4.86
C GLU A 16 12.35 -0.02 6.20
N THR A 17 13.55 -0.45 6.61
CA THR A 17 13.78 -1.08 7.92
C THR A 17 13.37 -0.15 9.09
N ILE A 18 13.64 1.15 8.97
CA ILE A 18 13.28 2.14 10.00
C ILE A 18 11.76 2.23 10.14
N ILE A 19 11.03 2.26 9.02
CA ILE A 19 9.55 2.29 9.02
C ILE A 19 9.01 1.06 9.73
N GLN A 20 9.52 -0.13 9.42
CA GLN A 20 9.11 -1.38 10.06
C GLN A 20 9.33 -1.35 11.58
N LYS A 21 10.51 -0.90 12.03
CA LYS A 21 10.82 -0.78 13.46
C LYS A 21 9.91 0.22 14.17
N GLN A 22 9.62 1.35 13.53
CA GLN A 22 8.68 2.34 14.05
C GLN A 22 7.28 1.75 14.21
N ILE A 23 6.78 1.04 13.18
CA ILE A 23 5.46 0.40 13.23
C ILE A 23 5.43 -0.68 14.32
N HIS A 24 6.47 -1.51 14.44
CA HIS A 24 6.53 -2.52 15.49
C HIS A 24 6.49 -1.90 16.89
N ALA A 25 7.29 -0.86 17.14
CA ALA A 25 7.29 -0.13 18.41
C ALA A 25 5.93 0.49 18.70
N LEU A 26 5.32 1.13 17.71
CA LEU A 26 4.01 1.74 17.83
C LEU A 26 2.92 0.72 18.14
N ARG A 27 2.90 -0.43 17.45
CA ARG A 27 1.92 -1.50 17.70
C ARG A 27 2.03 -2.00 19.14
N LYS A 28 3.24 -2.18 19.66
CA LYS A 28 3.46 -2.52 21.07
C LYS A 28 2.91 -1.43 22.00
N GLU A 29 3.19 -0.16 21.68
CA GLU A 29 2.72 0.99 22.44
C GLU A 29 1.18 1.13 22.45
N ILE A 30 0.51 0.76 21.36
CA ILE A 30 -0.96 0.72 21.27
C ILE A 30 -1.50 -0.40 22.16
N VAL A 31 -0.92 -1.60 22.10
CA VAL A 31 -1.33 -2.74 22.95
C VAL A 31 -1.16 -2.40 24.43
N ASP A 32 -0.03 -1.81 24.81
CA ASP A 32 0.26 -1.38 26.19
C ASP A 32 -0.64 -0.23 26.66
N TRP A 33 -1.20 0.57 25.74
CA TRP A 33 -2.16 1.62 26.08
C TRP A 33 -3.58 1.06 26.25
N VAL A 34 -4.01 0.17 25.37
CA VAL A 34 -5.32 -0.50 25.45
C VAL A 34 -5.45 -1.32 26.74
N SER A 35 -4.35 -1.93 27.21
CA SER A 35 -4.35 -2.75 28.42
C SER A 35 -4.42 -1.96 29.75
N ARG A 36 -4.22 -0.64 29.74
CA ARG A 36 -4.35 0.21 30.94
C ARG A 36 -5.82 0.49 31.26
N GLU A 37 -6.19 0.44 32.54
CA GLU A 37 -7.52 0.85 33.04
C GLU A 37 -7.85 2.28 32.61
N SER A 38 -9.06 2.51 32.11
CA SER A 38 -9.45 3.79 31.53
C SER A 38 -9.73 4.85 32.58
N SER A 39 -8.96 5.94 32.58
CA SER A 39 -9.40 7.22 33.12
C SER A 39 -10.22 7.98 32.06
N LEU A 40 -11.20 8.79 32.47
CA LEU A 40 -12.08 9.57 31.56
C LEU A 40 -11.33 10.50 30.58
N THR A 41 -10.03 10.73 30.81
CA THR A 41 -9.15 11.63 30.04
C THR A 41 -8.19 10.93 29.08
N GLU A 42 -8.03 9.60 29.16
CA GLU A 42 -7.06 8.82 28.35
C GLU A 42 -7.69 8.03 27.18
N ASP A 43 -8.90 8.41 26.73
CA ASP A 43 -9.61 7.66 25.68
C ASP A 43 -9.07 7.93 24.25
N LYS A 44 -8.16 8.89 24.13
CA LYS A 44 -7.51 9.28 22.87
C LYS A 44 -6.00 9.16 22.96
N LYS A 45 -5.40 8.67 21.88
CA LYS A 45 -3.95 8.55 21.74
C LYS A 45 -3.50 9.14 20.40
N GLU A 46 -2.58 10.09 20.45
CA GLU A 46 -1.98 10.64 19.24
C GLU A 46 -0.91 9.70 18.71
N ILE A 47 -0.89 9.54 17.39
CA ILE A 47 0.01 8.65 16.69
C ILE A 47 0.66 9.42 15.55
N ILE A 48 1.98 9.29 15.45
CA ILE A 48 2.77 9.83 14.34
C ILE A 48 3.52 8.67 13.71
N ILE A 49 3.21 8.37 12.45
CA ILE A 49 3.80 7.27 11.70
C ILE A 49 4.51 7.82 10.47
N ARG A 50 5.74 7.38 10.26
CA ARG A 50 6.37 7.53 8.95
C ARG A 50 5.85 6.43 8.03
N THR A 51 5.24 6.82 6.93
CA THR A 51 4.62 5.86 5.98
C THR A 51 5.41 5.72 4.67
N ASN A 52 6.53 6.45 4.55
CA ASN A 52 7.34 6.57 3.33
C ASN A 52 8.81 6.89 3.66
N THR A 53 9.72 6.44 2.80
CA THR A 53 11.16 6.68 2.82
C THR A 53 11.59 8.09 2.39
N SER A 54 10.74 8.86 1.69
CA SER A 54 10.99 10.27 1.38
C SER A 54 10.90 11.17 2.63
N GLU A 55 11.41 12.40 2.53
CA GLU A 55 11.42 13.35 3.64
C GLU A 55 10.02 13.94 3.88
N ASN A 56 9.66 14.17 5.15
CA ASN A 56 8.42 14.83 5.61
C ASN A 56 7.08 14.11 5.39
N PHE A 57 7.06 12.85 4.97
CA PHE A 57 5.82 12.06 4.94
C PHE A 57 5.56 11.40 6.31
N PHE A 58 4.95 12.18 7.20
CA PHE A 58 4.38 11.71 8.45
C PHE A 58 2.86 11.72 8.36
N GLU A 59 2.27 10.63 8.80
CA GLU A 59 0.85 10.54 9.03
C GLU A 59 0.58 10.77 10.52
N TYR A 60 -0.21 11.81 10.81
CA TYR A 60 -0.73 12.08 12.13
C TYR A 60 -2.16 11.54 12.21
N SER A 61 -2.45 10.75 13.24
CA SER A 61 -3.79 10.28 13.52
C SER A 61 -4.08 10.29 15.02
N VAL A 62 -5.34 10.58 15.36
CA VAL A 62 -5.84 10.49 16.74
C VAL A 62 -6.62 9.21 16.85
N LEU A 63 -6.11 8.27 17.63
CA LEU A 63 -6.68 6.96 17.85
C LEU A 63 -7.64 7.00 19.04
N ASN A 64 -8.89 6.57 18.84
CA ASN A 64 -9.79 6.21 19.94
C ASN A 64 -9.65 4.70 20.23
N ARG A 65 -9.98 4.27 21.46
CA ARG A 65 -9.88 2.84 21.83
C ARG A 65 -10.71 1.91 20.95
N ARG A 66 -11.82 2.40 20.40
CA ARG A 66 -12.72 1.66 19.48
C ARG A 66 -12.10 1.44 18.10
N ASP A 67 -11.17 2.30 17.71
CA ASP A 67 -10.62 2.34 16.35
C ASP A 67 -9.34 1.49 16.21
N VAL A 68 -8.88 0.89 17.32
CA VAL A 68 -7.61 0.15 17.42
C VAL A 68 -7.51 -0.96 16.38
N SER A 69 -8.60 -1.71 16.15
CA SER A 69 -8.63 -2.80 15.17
C SER A 69 -8.42 -2.30 13.73
N ALA A 70 -9.00 -1.15 13.39
CA ALA A 70 -8.87 -0.55 12.07
C ALA A 70 -7.43 -0.09 11.82
N ILE A 71 -6.85 0.61 12.80
CA ILE A 71 -5.48 1.09 12.73
C ILE A 71 -4.46 -0.06 12.76
N ASP A 72 -4.65 -1.09 13.57
CA ASP A 72 -3.75 -2.26 13.57
C ASP A 72 -3.74 -2.96 12.21
N SER A 73 -4.90 -3.10 11.57
CA SER A 73 -5.03 -3.67 10.23
C SER A 73 -4.24 -2.85 9.21
N ARG A 74 -4.34 -1.52 9.25
CA ARG A 74 -3.57 -0.63 8.38
C ARG A 74 -2.08 -0.70 8.62
N LEU A 75 -1.65 -0.60 9.88
CA LEU A 75 -0.24 -0.71 10.28
C LEU A 75 0.38 -2.03 9.81
N LYS A 76 -0.37 -3.13 9.88
CA LYS A 76 0.05 -4.43 9.36
C LYS A 76 0.37 -4.37 7.86
N PHE A 77 -0.48 -3.72 7.04
CA PHE A 77 -0.25 -3.62 5.60
C PHE A 77 0.89 -2.67 5.23
N ILE A 78 1.05 -1.55 5.95
CA ILE A 78 2.19 -0.65 5.77
C ILE A 78 3.50 -1.40 6.09
N SER A 79 3.52 -2.14 7.20
CA SER A 79 4.68 -2.95 7.59
C SER A 79 5.00 -4.01 6.55
N LEU A 80 3.98 -4.73 6.04
CA LEU A 80 4.16 -5.76 5.02
C LEU A 80 4.70 -5.19 3.71
N SER A 81 4.20 -4.04 3.28
CA SER A 81 4.70 -3.36 2.08
C SER A 81 6.16 -2.96 2.26
N SER A 82 6.50 -2.37 3.40
CA SER A 82 7.87 -1.94 3.73
C SER A 82 8.84 -3.11 3.77
N GLU A 83 8.43 -4.25 4.35
CA GLU A 83 9.23 -5.50 4.38
C GLU A 83 9.51 -6.03 2.97
N ARG A 84 8.50 -6.03 2.10
CA ARG A 84 8.65 -6.49 0.72
C ARG A 84 9.53 -5.55 -0.10
N LEU A 85 9.42 -4.23 0.13
CA LEU A 85 10.27 -3.23 -0.51
C LEU A 85 11.71 -3.32 -0.05
N GLU A 86 11.96 -3.52 1.25
CA GLU A 86 13.30 -3.77 1.79
C GLU A 86 13.96 -4.96 1.10
N LYS A 87 13.27 -6.10 1.05
CA LYS A 87 13.74 -7.31 0.34
C LYS A 87 14.01 -7.02 -1.13
N LEU A 88 13.16 -6.23 -1.78
CA LEU A 88 13.38 -5.83 -3.18
C LEU A 88 14.68 -5.02 -3.34
N TYR A 89 14.93 -4.03 -2.48
CA TYR A 89 16.13 -3.21 -2.52
C TYR A 89 17.42 -4.00 -2.23
N GLU A 90 17.34 -5.05 -1.41
CA GLU A 90 18.49 -5.93 -1.13
C GLU A 90 18.78 -6.89 -2.29
N LEU A 91 17.73 -7.44 -2.91
CA LEU A 91 17.87 -8.51 -3.91
C LEU A 91 18.09 -8.00 -5.33
N GLN A 92 17.59 -6.81 -5.67
CA GLN A 92 17.57 -6.32 -7.06
C GLN A 92 18.56 -5.16 -7.26
N PRO A 93 19.66 -5.37 -8.00
CA PRO A 93 20.58 -4.29 -8.34
C PRO A 93 19.91 -3.29 -9.30
N THR A 94 20.42 -2.06 -9.32
CA THR A 94 19.88 -0.96 -10.15
C THR A 94 20.99 -0.24 -10.94
N ARG A 95 22.06 -0.96 -11.32
CA ARG A 95 23.25 -0.37 -11.95
C ARG A 95 23.04 -0.14 -13.45
N THR A 96 22.50 -1.13 -14.16
CA THR A 96 22.26 -1.06 -15.61
C THR A 96 20.84 -0.57 -15.92
N THR A 97 20.59 -0.18 -17.16
CA THR A 97 19.24 0.20 -17.63
C THR A 97 18.24 -0.94 -17.46
N PHE A 98 18.61 -2.17 -17.84
CA PHE A 98 17.74 -3.35 -17.71
C PHE A 98 17.42 -3.70 -16.26
N GLN A 99 18.41 -3.54 -15.38
CA GLN A 99 18.25 -3.68 -13.94
C GLN A 99 17.27 -2.65 -13.37
N LYS A 100 17.38 -1.37 -13.78
CA LYS A 100 16.44 -0.31 -13.38
C LYS A 100 15.03 -0.56 -13.90
N GLN A 101 14.89 -1.03 -15.14
CA GLN A 101 13.60 -1.40 -15.74
C GLN A 101 12.94 -2.55 -14.97
N THR A 102 13.70 -3.63 -14.73
CA THR A 102 13.26 -4.77 -13.90
C THR A 102 12.87 -4.31 -12.49
N PHE A 103 13.69 -3.46 -11.88
CA PHE A 103 13.44 -2.94 -10.54
C PHE A 103 12.13 -2.15 -10.46
N LEU A 104 11.88 -1.25 -11.42
CA LEU A 104 10.64 -0.48 -11.51
C LEU A 104 9.42 -1.39 -11.53
N ILE A 105 9.43 -2.41 -12.40
CA ILE A 105 8.31 -3.34 -12.55
C ILE A 105 8.11 -4.19 -11.28
N ARG A 106 9.19 -4.71 -10.69
CA ARG A 106 9.11 -5.45 -9.42
C ARG A 106 8.59 -4.57 -8.29
N LYS A 107 9.00 -3.29 -8.23
CA LYS A 107 8.49 -2.33 -7.24
C LYS A 107 6.99 -2.11 -7.40
N ALA A 108 6.52 -1.93 -8.64
CA ALA A 108 5.08 -1.85 -8.93
C ALA A 108 4.33 -3.11 -8.48
N ILE A 109 4.86 -4.30 -8.75
CA ILE A 109 4.27 -5.58 -8.32
C ILE A 109 4.18 -5.68 -6.80
N VAL A 110 5.20 -5.24 -6.05
CA VAL A 110 5.15 -5.23 -4.58
C VAL A 110 3.96 -4.41 -4.05
N TYR A 111 3.71 -3.23 -4.63
CA TYR A 111 2.56 -2.41 -4.26
C TYR A 111 1.23 -3.08 -4.63
N LEU A 112 1.12 -3.65 -5.84
CA LEU A 112 -0.07 -4.40 -6.26
C LEU A 112 -0.34 -5.60 -5.34
N ASP A 113 0.70 -6.32 -4.93
CA ASP A 113 0.58 -7.45 -4.00
C ASP A 113 0.06 -7.02 -2.63
N THR A 114 0.43 -5.83 -2.15
CA THR A 114 -0.14 -5.29 -0.90
C THR A 114 -1.58 -4.85 -1.10
N MET A 115 -1.90 -4.12 -2.18
CA MET A 115 -3.27 -3.72 -2.51
C MET A 115 -4.21 -4.93 -2.64
N LEU A 116 -3.74 -6.01 -3.26
CA LEU A 116 -4.48 -7.27 -3.39
C LEU A 116 -4.83 -7.86 -2.02
N LEU A 117 -3.87 -7.90 -1.10
CA LEU A 117 -4.10 -8.40 0.26
C LEU A 117 -5.06 -7.51 1.06
N ILE A 118 -5.02 -6.19 0.85
CA ILE A 118 -5.98 -5.25 1.44
C ILE A 118 -7.38 -5.52 0.90
N ALA A 119 -7.54 -5.67 -0.42
CA ALA A 119 -8.83 -5.99 -1.05
C ALA A 119 -9.37 -7.35 -0.58
N GLN A 120 -8.51 -8.36 -0.45
CA GLN A 120 -8.88 -9.66 0.12
C GLN A 120 -9.30 -9.56 1.60
N ARG A 121 -8.64 -8.70 2.40
CA ARG A 121 -9.08 -8.42 3.77
C ARG A 121 -10.45 -7.77 3.81
N MET A 122 -10.71 -6.77 2.98
CA MET A 122 -12.03 -6.14 2.88
C MET A 122 -13.11 -7.15 2.48
N SER A 123 -12.82 -8.02 1.50
CA SER A 123 -13.69 -9.14 1.10
C SER A 123 -13.97 -10.10 2.27
N SER A 124 -12.94 -10.42 3.09
CA SER A 124 -13.12 -11.23 4.30
C SER A 124 -13.96 -10.53 5.37
N ILE A 125 -13.87 -9.21 5.52
CA ILE A 125 -14.70 -8.44 6.46
C ILE A 125 -16.18 -8.54 6.04
N ALA A 126 -16.46 -8.36 4.75
CA ALA A 126 -17.83 -8.44 4.21
C ALA A 126 -18.48 -9.82 4.39
N LYS A 127 -17.68 -10.89 4.36
CA LYS A 127 -18.15 -12.27 4.60
C LYS A 127 -18.25 -12.63 6.07
N SER A 128 -17.60 -11.89 6.96
CA SER A 128 -17.58 -12.24 8.37
C SER A 128 -18.93 -11.90 9.02
N GLU A 129 -19.61 -12.90 9.58
CA GLU A 129 -20.85 -12.74 10.37
C GLU A 129 -20.56 -12.27 11.81
N ALA A 130 -19.35 -11.75 12.07
CA ALA A 130 -18.80 -11.67 13.42
C ALA A 130 -19.45 -10.58 14.29
N MET A 131 -19.53 -10.91 15.59
CA MET A 131 -20.00 -10.15 16.79
C MET A 131 -19.58 -8.68 16.94
N ARG A 132 -18.86 -8.08 15.97
CA ARG A 132 -18.43 -6.67 15.98
C ARG A 132 -19.56 -5.77 15.51
N GLU A 133 -19.63 -4.58 16.10
CA GLU A 133 -20.60 -3.58 15.66
C GLU A 133 -20.33 -3.17 14.21
N PHE A 134 -21.39 -3.00 13.42
CA PHE A 134 -21.29 -2.58 12.01
C PHE A 134 -20.41 -1.33 11.82
N LYS A 135 -20.46 -0.40 12.77
CA LYS A 135 -19.67 0.83 12.78
C LYS A 135 -18.16 0.55 12.82
N ASP A 136 -17.73 -0.43 13.60
CA ASP A 136 -16.30 -0.78 13.74
C ASP A 136 -15.78 -1.43 12.46
N LEU A 137 -16.58 -2.31 11.86
CA LEU A 137 -16.25 -2.93 10.57
C LEU A 137 -16.19 -1.91 9.44
N GLN A 138 -17.13 -0.95 9.42
CA GLN A 138 -17.14 0.13 8.44
C GLN A 138 -15.92 1.03 8.58
N LEU A 139 -15.47 1.32 9.81
CA LEU A 139 -14.26 2.08 10.05
C LEU A 139 -13.00 1.33 9.60
N GLU A 140 -12.93 0.02 9.87
CA GLU A 140 -11.84 -0.83 9.37
C GLU A 140 -11.80 -0.79 7.82
N VAL A 141 -12.95 -0.93 7.15
CA VAL A 141 -13.03 -0.83 5.69
C VAL A 141 -12.60 0.54 5.18
N ALA A 142 -13.10 1.65 5.75
CA ALA A 142 -12.72 3.00 5.33
C ALA A 142 -11.22 3.23 5.46
N THR A 143 -10.64 2.80 6.58
CA THR A 143 -9.20 2.91 6.85
C THR A 143 -8.37 2.10 5.83
N LEU A 144 -8.86 0.94 5.40
CA LEU A 144 -8.22 0.11 4.37
C LEU A 144 -8.35 0.70 2.97
N ILE A 145 -9.48 1.34 2.65
CA ILE A 145 -9.67 2.07 1.38
C ILE A 145 -8.68 3.24 1.30
N ASP A 146 -8.54 4.01 2.39
CA ASP A 146 -7.56 5.09 2.47
C ASP A 146 -6.13 4.57 2.31
N GLU A 147 -5.83 3.38 2.83
CA GLU A 147 -4.53 2.74 2.65
C GLU A 147 -4.26 2.33 1.19
N VAL A 148 -5.27 1.87 0.44
CA VAL A 148 -5.14 1.63 -1.00
C VAL A 148 -4.81 2.92 -1.74
N ASP A 149 -5.54 4.01 -1.44
CA ASP A 149 -5.30 5.30 -2.10
C ASP A 149 -3.94 5.90 -1.72
N ARG A 150 -3.51 5.71 -0.46
CA ARG A 150 -2.17 6.07 0.01
C ARG A 150 -1.10 5.33 -0.79
N ILE A 151 -1.22 4.00 -0.96
CA ILE A 151 -0.25 3.21 -1.74
C ILE A 151 -0.24 3.70 -3.19
N ALA A 152 -1.41 3.94 -3.80
CA ALA A 152 -1.50 4.40 -5.19
C ALA A 152 -0.80 5.75 -5.40
N SER A 153 -1.04 6.70 -4.49
CA SER A 153 -0.47 8.05 -4.52
C SER A 153 1.01 8.07 -4.15
N PHE A 154 1.44 7.16 -3.28
CA PHE A 154 2.85 7.06 -2.88
C PHE A 154 3.69 6.33 -3.93
N ALA A 155 3.16 5.28 -4.56
CA ALA A 155 3.93 4.39 -5.42
C ALA A 155 4.71 5.17 -6.48
N GLU A 156 6.02 5.26 -6.26
CA GLU A 156 6.92 6.05 -7.09
C GLU A 156 8.25 5.35 -7.36
N TYR A 157 8.86 5.69 -8.48
CA TYR A 157 10.24 5.32 -8.79
C TYR A 157 10.91 6.46 -9.55
N ASN A 158 12.05 6.96 -9.05
CA ASN A 158 12.75 8.12 -9.62
C ASN A 158 11.82 9.32 -9.88
N ASN A 159 10.98 9.67 -8.90
CA ASN A 159 10.00 10.76 -8.95
C ASN A 159 8.87 10.57 -9.97
N ILE A 160 8.70 9.36 -10.50
CA ILE A 160 7.61 9.01 -11.39
C ILE A 160 6.52 8.27 -10.60
N ARG A 161 5.29 8.81 -10.60
CA ARG A 161 4.11 8.16 -10.03
C ARG A 161 3.65 6.99 -10.88
N LEU A 162 3.47 5.82 -10.27
CA LEU A 162 3.21 4.57 -10.99
C LEU A 162 1.73 4.35 -11.29
N PHE A 163 0.82 4.69 -10.37
CA PHE A 163 -0.59 4.28 -10.42
C PHE A 163 -1.62 5.40 -10.55
N GLU A 164 -1.19 6.62 -10.87
CA GLU A 164 -2.08 7.79 -11.07
C GLU A 164 -2.61 7.91 -12.51
N GLY A 165 -2.29 6.95 -13.39
CA GLY A 165 -2.79 6.92 -14.78
C GLY A 165 -1.95 7.68 -15.80
N HIS A 166 -0.80 8.24 -15.42
CA HIS A 166 0.11 8.91 -16.35
C HIS A 166 0.66 7.98 -17.45
N PHE A 167 0.72 6.67 -17.19
CA PHE A 167 1.22 5.66 -18.13
C PHE A 167 0.17 4.63 -18.53
N ALA A 168 -1.12 4.93 -18.30
CA ALA A 168 -2.21 4.07 -18.76
C ALA A 168 -2.24 4.00 -20.30
N ARG A 169 -2.84 2.93 -20.86
CA ARG A 169 -2.89 2.70 -22.30
C ARG A 169 -3.46 3.88 -23.10
N ASN A 170 -4.46 4.55 -22.54
CA ASN A 170 -5.13 5.69 -23.15
C ASN A 170 -4.70 7.02 -22.51
N SER A 171 -3.55 7.06 -21.82
CA SER A 171 -3.08 8.28 -21.18
C SER A 171 -2.67 9.31 -22.23
N ARG A 172 -3.03 10.57 -21.97
CA ARG A 172 -2.61 11.73 -22.76
C ARG A 172 -1.42 12.46 -22.13
N VAL A 173 -0.95 12.00 -20.96
CA VAL A 173 0.09 12.69 -20.18
C VAL A 173 1.47 12.21 -20.57
N ALA A 174 1.72 10.89 -20.48
CA ALA A 174 3.03 10.33 -20.74
C ALA A 174 2.94 8.91 -21.31
N SER A 175 4.08 8.41 -21.78
CA SER A 175 4.26 7.01 -22.20
C SER A 175 5.56 6.47 -21.61
N MET A 176 5.55 5.18 -21.24
CA MET A 176 6.73 4.52 -20.68
C MET A 176 7.32 3.57 -21.72
N TRP A 177 8.61 3.76 -22.03
CA TRP A 177 9.34 2.97 -23.01
C TRP A 177 10.51 2.25 -22.36
N PHE A 178 10.58 0.95 -22.58
CA PHE A 178 11.66 0.08 -22.13
C PHE A 178 12.50 -0.35 -23.32
N ILE A 179 13.72 -0.79 -23.05
CA ILE A 179 14.68 -1.28 -24.04
C ILE A 179 14.78 -2.78 -23.82
N ASN A 180 14.57 -3.57 -24.86
CA ASN A 180 14.77 -5.00 -24.81
C ASN A 180 16.26 -5.34 -24.70
N GLU A 181 16.63 -6.19 -23.75
CA GLU A 181 18.03 -6.55 -23.48
C GLU A 181 18.70 -7.34 -24.61
N THR A 182 17.92 -8.12 -25.37
CA THR A 182 18.45 -9.01 -26.41
C THR A 182 18.63 -8.28 -27.74
N ASN A 183 17.62 -7.53 -28.20
CA ASN A 183 17.63 -6.92 -29.53
C ASN A 183 17.77 -5.39 -29.51
N GLY A 184 17.76 -4.74 -28.33
CA GLY A 184 17.90 -3.30 -28.18
C GLY A 184 16.69 -2.48 -28.62
N GLU A 185 15.59 -3.12 -29.04
CA GLU A 185 14.40 -2.43 -29.51
C GLU A 185 13.63 -1.80 -28.35
N LEU A 186 13.01 -0.65 -28.65
CA LEU A 186 12.12 0.02 -27.72
C LEU A 186 10.74 -0.64 -27.75
N PHE A 187 10.22 -1.00 -26.58
CA PHE A 187 8.84 -1.45 -26.44
C PHE A 187 8.13 -0.65 -25.36
N ARG A 188 6.83 -0.46 -25.55
CA ARG A 188 6.02 0.34 -24.64
C ARG A 188 5.47 -0.51 -23.50
N VAL A 189 5.64 -0.03 -22.28
CA VAL A 189 5.02 -0.58 -21.08
C VAL A 189 3.92 0.37 -20.64
N TYR A 190 2.82 -0.20 -20.16
CA TYR A 190 1.73 0.57 -19.58
C TYR A 190 1.70 0.34 -18.07
N LEU A 191 1.11 1.26 -17.31
CA LEU A 191 0.73 1.08 -15.90
C LEU A 191 -0.72 1.51 -15.73
N GLY A 192 -1.57 0.64 -15.19
CA GLY A 192 -2.96 0.92 -14.90
C GLY A 192 -3.12 1.87 -13.71
N THR A 193 -4.23 2.62 -13.69
CA THR A 193 -4.59 3.43 -12.52
C THR A 193 -5.08 2.53 -11.39
N MET A 194 -4.50 2.64 -10.20
CA MET A 194 -4.84 1.82 -9.01
C MET A 194 -5.26 2.64 -7.80
N THR A 195 -5.80 3.83 -8.01
CA THR A 195 -6.40 4.64 -6.93
C THR A 195 -7.66 3.96 -6.40
N ALA A 196 -8.08 4.32 -5.18
CA ALA A 196 -9.30 3.75 -4.61
C ALA A 196 -10.52 3.97 -5.53
N LYS A 197 -10.56 5.12 -6.20
CA LYS A 197 -11.58 5.45 -7.19
C LYS A 197 -11.55 4.57 -8.44
N SER A 198 -10.38 4.30 -9.04
CA SER A 198 -10.31 3.47 -10.25
C SER A 198 -10.64 2.00 -9.99
N LEU A 199 -10.39 1.55 -8.76
CA LEU A 199 -10.74 0.23 -8.26
C LEU A 199 -12.22 0.11 -7.84
N GLY A 200 -12.98 1.21 -7.80
CA GLY A 200 -14.39 1.20 -7.40
C GLY A 200 -14.59 1.06 -5.89
N LEU A 201 -13.60 1.48 -5.10
CA LEU A 201 -13.61 1.46 -3.64
C LEU A 201 -14.14 2.76 -3.02
N THR A 202 -14.45 3.76 -3.86
CA THR A 202 -15.12 4.99 -3.45
C THR A 202 -16.34 5.24 -4.33
N SER A 203 -17.35 5.90 -3.75
CA SER A 203 -18.54 6.32 -4.48
C SER A 203 -18.22 7.47 -5.44
N SER A 204 -19.20 7.83 -6.28
CA SER A 204 -19.11 9.00 -7.16
C SER A 204 -18.75 10.29 -6.42
N ASP A 205 -19.21 10.39 -5.18
CA ASP A 205 -19.07 11.56 -4.31
C ASP A 205 -17.73 11.57 -3.56
N GLY A 206 -16.90 10.54 -3.76
CA GLY A 206 -15.59 10.39 -3.13
C GLY A 206 -15.63 9.76 -1.74
N ASN A 207 -16.80 9.37 -1.24
CA ASN A 207 -16.92 8.70 0.05
C ASN A 207 -16.47 7.23 -0.06
N PRO A 208 -15.85 6.66 1.00
CA PRO A 208 -15.51 5.24 1.03
C PRO A 208 -16.75 4.36 0.82
N GLU A 209 -16.57 3.25 0.11
CA GLU A 209 -17.64 2.28 -0.08
C GLU A 209 -18.10 1.69 1.26
N THR A 210 -19.41 1.46 1.35
CA THR A 210 -20.05 1.03 2.60
C THR A 210 -20.45 -0.44 2.57
N LEU A 211 -20.40 -1.06 3.74
CA LEU A 211 -20.89 -2.41 4.00
C LEU A 211 -22.42 -2.50 4.06
N SER A 212 -23.16 -1.41 3.84
CA SER A 212 -24.63 -1.38 3.96
C SER A 212 -25.33 -2.39 3.04
N SER A 213 -24.72 -2.73 1.90
CA SER A 213 -25.13 -3.84 1.04
C SER A 213 -23.99 -4.83 0.87
N PRO A 214 -23.93 -5.91 1.68
CA PRO A 214 -22.85 -6.89 1.63
C PRO A 214 -22.65 -7.53 0.25
N VAL A 215 -23.74 -7.79 -0.48
CA VAL A 215 -23.69 -8.39 -1.83
C VAL A 215 -23.05 -7.43 -2.84
N LEU A 216 -23.45 -6.15 -2.84
CA LEU A 216 -22.87 -5.16 -3.73
C LEU A 216 -21.41 -4.89 -3.38
N PHE A 217 -21.09 -4.80 -2.09
CA PHE A 217 -19.73 -4.62 -1.62
C PHE A 217 -18.84 -5.79 -2.04
N GLN A 218 -19.30 -7.04 -1.86
CA GLN A 218 -18.58 -8.24 -2.28
C GLN A 218 -18.27 -8.21 -3.78
N LYS A 219 -19.27 -7.88 -4.60
CA LYS A 219 -19.10 -7.76 -6.05
C LYS A 219 -18.03 -6.72 -6.41
N LYS A 220 -18.06 -5.54 -5.77
CA LYS A 220 -17.03 -4.50 -5.97
C LYS A 220 -15.64 -4.99 -5.56
N MET A 221 -15.53 -5.73 -4.44
CA MET A 221 -14.25 -6.32 -4.02
C MET A 221 -13.72 -7.33 -5.04
N ASP A 222 -14.59 -8.19 -5.58
CA ASP A 222 -14.19 -9.19 -6.57
C ASP A 222 -13.73 -8.51 -7.87
N GLU A 223 -14.42 -7.45 -8.31
CA GLU A 223 -14.00 -6.62 -9.45
C GLU A 223 -12.64 -5.94 -9.21
N ALA A 224 -12.42 -5.37 -8.02
CA ALA A 224 -11.15 -4.74 -7.66
C ALA A 224 -10.00 -5.76 -7.61
N ILE A 225 -10.23 -6.92 -7.00
CA ILE A 225 -9.27 -8.03 -6.95
C ILE A 225 -8.88 -8.48 -8.35
N ASN A 226 -9.86 -8.68 -9.24
CA ASN A 226 -9.60 -9.11 -10.62
C ASN A 226 -8.76 -8.06 -11.37
N LYS A 227 -9.10 -6.77 -11.27
CA LYS A 227 -8.32 -5.69 -11.88
C LYS A 227 -6.87 -5.65 -11.40
N ILE A 228 -6.64 -5.82 -10.08
CA ILE A 228 -5.28 -5.84 -9.51
C ILE A 228 -4.50 -7.05 -10.03
N ILE A 229 -5.13 -8.23 -10.07
CA ILE A 229 -4.51 -9.46 -10.58
C ILE A 229 -4.17 -9.34 -12.07
N GLU A 230 -5.08 -8.81 -12.88
CA GLU A 230 -4.84 -8.59 -14.31
C GLU A 230 -3.64 -7.68 -14.55
N GLU A 231 -3.59 -6.55 -13.86
CA GLU A 231 -2.46 -5.62 -13.96
C GLU A 231 -1.17 -6.26 -13.49
N ARG A 232 -1.19 -6.96 -12.35
CA ARG A 232 -0.03 -7.68 -11.81
C ARG A 232 0.51 -8.69 -12.82
N ASN A 233 -0.36 -9.49 -13.43
CA ASN A 233 0.02 -10.48 -14.43
C ASN A 233 0.61 -9.82 -15.68
N ARG A 234 0.04 -8.69 -16.11
CA ARG A 234 0.54 -7.89 -17.22
C ARG A 234 1.92 -7.29 -16.93
N LEU A 235 2.20 -6.87 -15.70
CA LEU A 235 3.52 -6.40 -15.30
C LEU A 235 4.51 -7.56 -15.17
N GLN A 236 4.07 -8.70 -14.66
CA GLN A 236 4.89 -9.91 -14.58
C GLN A 236 5.36 -10.36 -15.97
N SER A 237 4.52 -10.26 -17.00
CA SER A 237 4.91 -10.62 -18.37
C SER A 237 5.97 -9.69 -18.97
N VAL A 238 6.17 -8.48 -18.43
CA VAL A 238 7.25 -7.58 -18.87
C VAL A 238 8.62 -8.07 -18.42
N LEU A 239 8.67 -8.90 -17.37
CA LEU A 239 9.92 -9.43 -16.80
C LEU A 239 10.39 -10.74 -17.49
N ASN A 240 9.58 -11.29 -18.38
CA ASN A 240 9.81 -12.59 -19.02
C ASN A 240 10.32 -12.43 -20.45
#